data_AF-A0A2V3DTL7-F1
#
_entry.id   AF-A0A2V3DTL7-F1
#
_cell.length_a   1.000
_cell.length_b   1.000
_cell.length_c   1.000
_cell.angle_alpha   90.00
_cell.angle_beta   90.00
_cell.angle_gamma   90.00
#
_symmetry.space_group_name_H-M   'P 1'
#
loop_
_entity.id
_entity.type
_entity.pdbx_description
1 polymer ?
#
loop_
_entity_poly.entity_id
_entity_poly.type
_entity_poly.pdbx_seq_one_letter_code
_entity_poly.pdbx_strand_id
1 'polypeptide(L)'
;MSELKWTATAPAKSAWQAMPFAPGLYKYYLSGGLPKDMNWPAELTPLKRGDLLYVGKATNLKGRAKHHDIQTSKSTFRRSLAALLGLQAQWHGRSAHPRLTDVDEEVLSVWMTQNLSVQFCVLPDAAPLADLEEAMRAELCPPLNRDGRTPEQVHVSEVAAAAHGKALREKG
;
A
#
# COMPACT_ATOMS: atom_id res chain seq x y z
N MET A 1 -12.31 11.55 15.19
CA MET A 1 -12.22 11.51 13.70
C MET A 1 -13.57 11.74 12.99
N SER A 2 -14.59 12.29 13.66
CA SER A 2 -16.00 12.21 13.24
C SER A 2 -16.46 13.17 12.12
N GLU A 3 -15.57 13.92 11.47
CA GLU A 3 -15.95 14.89 10.42
C GLU A 3 -15.25 14.69 9.07
N LEU A 4 -14.54 13.56 8.88
CA LEU A 4 -13.92 13.27 7.59
C LEU A 4 -14.96 12.77 6.57
N LYS A 5 -15.15 13.52 5.48
CA LYS A 5 -16.01 13.13 4.37
C LYS A 5 -15.30 12.16 3.43
N TRP A 6 -15.47 10.88 3.68
CA TRP A 6 -14.97 9.79 2.83
C TRP A 6 -15.84 9.60 1.58
N THR A 7 -15.22 9.23 0.47
CA THR A 7 -15.92 8.70 -0.69
C THR A 7 -16.47 7.31 -0.41
N ALA A 8 -17.43 6.86 -1.23
CA ALA A 8 -17.82 5.46 -1.24
C ALA A 8 -16.61 4.57 -1.60
N THR A 9 -16.57 3.36 -1.04
CA THR A 9 -15.58 2.35 -1.44
C THR A 9 -15.73 2.04 -2.92
N ALA A 10 -14.68 2.24 -3.70
CA ALA A 10 -14.67 1.95 -5.13
C ALA A 10 -13.47 1.07 -5.50
N PRO A 11 -13.53 0.29 -6.60
CA PRO A 11 -12.35 -0.41 -7.12
C PRO A 11 -11.16 0.53 -7.28
N ALA A 12 -9.94 0.04 -6.98
CA ALA A 12 -8.75 0.88 -6.89
C ALA A 12 -8.54 1.76 -8.14
N LYS A 13 -8.70 1.20 -9.34
CA LYS A 13 -8.55 1.95 -10.60
C LYS A 13 -9.53 3.13 -10.73
N SER A 14 -10.80 2.89 -10.42
CA SER A 14 -11.84 3.95 -10.46
C SER A 14 -11.57 5.02 -9.40
N ALA A 15 -11.17 4.62 -8.19
CA ALA A 15 -10.80 5.56 -7.15
C ALA A 15 -9.58 6.43 -7.53
N TRP A 16 -8.53 5.83 -8.11
CA TRP A 16 -7.35 6.55 -8.59
C TRP A 16 -7.66 7.56 -9.70
N GLN A 17 -8.62 7.24 -10.58
CA GLN A 17 -9.10 8.15 -11.60
C GLN A 17 -9.83 9.35 -10.98
N ALA A 18 -10.64 9.12 -9.94
CA ALA A 18 -11.42 10.13 -9.24
C ALA A 18 -10.63 10.99 -8.22
N MET A 19 -9.46 10.54 -7.77
CA MET A 19 -8.63 11.29 -6.82
C MET A 19 -8.21 12.67 -7.38
N PRO A 20 -8.48 13.79 -6.67
CA PRO A 20 -8.20 15.13 -7.16
C PRO A 20 -6.77 15.62 -6.84
N PHE A 21 -6.40 16.78 -7.40
CA PHE A 21 -5.18 17.51 -7.03
C PHE A 21 -5.33 18.25 -5.70
N ALA A 22 -5.46 17.50 -4.61
CA ALA A 22 -5.67 18.04 -3.27
C ALA A 22 -5.02 17.16 -2.20
N PRO A 23 -4.72 17.69 -1.00
CA PRO A 23 -4.28 16.88 0.11
C PRO A 23 -5.42 16.00 0.62
N GLY A 24 -5.07 14.85 1.19
CA GLY A 24 -6.06 13.95 1.73
C GLY A 24 -5.52 12.61 2.22
N LEU A 25 -6.43 11.83 2.80
CA LEU A 25 -6.16 10.50 3.32
C LEU A 25 -6.81 9.46 2.40
N TYR A 26 -6.28 8.25 2.42
CA TYR A 26 -6.84 7.12 1.68
C TYR A 26 -6.71 5.83 2.49
N LYS A 27 -7.64 4.92 2.22
CA LYS A 27 -7.75 3.59 2.82
C LYS A 27 -7.83 2.56 1.71
N TYR A 28 -7.05 1.49 1.83
CA TYR A 28 -7.10 0.33 0.95
C TYR A 28 -7.76 -0.84 1.67
N TYR A 29 -8.68 -1.49 0.96
CA TYR A 29 -9.41 -2.65 1.43
C TYR A 29 -9.17 -3.83 0.50
N LEU A 30 -9.13 -5.04 1.05
CA LEU A 30 -9.18 -6.25 0.26
C LEU A 30 -10.58 -6.43 -0.30
N SER A 31 -10.72 -6.51 -1.61
CA SER A 31 -12.00 -6.70 -2.29
C SER A 31 -12.06 -8.00 -3.10
N GLY A 32 -10.91 -8.47 -3.57
CA GLY A 32 -10.77 -9.74 -4.26
C GLY A 32 -10.23 -10.86 -3.37
N GLY A 33 -9.47 -11.77 -3.96
CA GLY A 33 -8.83 -12.88 -3.28
C GLY A 33 -7.32 -12.65 -3.14
N LEU A 34 -6.74 -13.22 -2.08
CA LEU A 34 -5.29 -13.32 -1.96
C LEU A 34 -4.80 -14.58 -2.70
N PRO A 35 -3.62 -14.53 -3.34
CA PRO A 35 -2.99 -15.71 -3.90
C PRO A 35 -2.71 -16.75 -2.81
N LYS A 36 -2.81 -18.04 -3.16
CA LYS A 36 -2.64 -19.15 -2.19
C LYS A 36 -1.22 -19.25 -1.64
N ASP A 37 -0.26 -18.78 -2.43
CA ASP A 37 1.18 -18.76 -2.20
C ASP A 37 1.67 -17.43 -1.63
N MET A 38 0.76 -16.52 -1.28
CA MET A 38 1.12 -15.30 -0.57
C MET A 38 1.88 -15.66 0.71
N ASN A 39 2.97 -14.95 0.97
CA ASN A 39 3.77 -15.08 2.17
C ASN A 39 3.03 -14.50 3.38
N TRP A 40 2.02 -15.24 3.85
CA TRP A 40 1.20 -14.93 5.00
C TRP A 40 1.13 -16.14 5.94
N PRO A 41 1.82 -16.09 7.09
CA PRO A 41 1.86 -17.19 8.05
C PRO A 41 0.47 -17.55 8.59
N ALA A 42 0.26 -18.84 8.86
CA ALA A 42 -1.04 -19.37 9.29
C ALA A 42 -1.42 -18.96 10.72
N GLU A 43 -0.42 -18.60 11.53
CA GLU A 43 -0.55 -18.10 12.89
C GLU A 43 -1.05 -16.65 12.96
N LEU A 44 -0.96 -15.90 11.86
CA LEU A 44 -1.47 -14.53 11.79
C LEU A 44 -2.96 -14.51 11.50
N THR A 45 -3.61 -13.40 11.83
CA THR A 45 -5.02 -13.20 11.47
C THR A 45 -5.18 -13.31 9.95
N PRO A 46 -6.02 -14.24 9.44
CA PRO A 46 -6.23 -14.37 8.00
C PRO A 46 -6.89 -13.12 7.43
N LEU A 47 -6.32 -12.57 6.37
CA LEU A 47 -6.88 -11.45 5.63
C LEU A 47 -8.08 -11.90 4.79
N LYS A 48 -9.22 -11.23 4.95
CA LYS A 48 -10.50 -11.56 4.32
C LYS A 48 -11.00 -10.40 3.46
N ARG A 49 -11.86 -10.72 2.50
CA ARG A 49 -12.56 -9.71 1.71
C ARG A 49 -13.33 -8.76 2.65
N GLY A 50 -13.14 -7.47 2.46
CA GLY A 50 -13.69 -6.39 3.28
C GLY A 50 -12.68 -5.82 4.27
N ASP A 51 -11.59 -6.52 4.55
CA ASP A 51 -10.61 -6.08 5.55
C ASP A 51 -9.87 -4.82 5.08
N LEU A 52 -9.68 -3.89 6.01
CA LEU A 52 -8.79 -2.76 5.84
C LEU A 52 -7.34 -3.26 5.85
N LEU A 53 -6.61 -3.00 4.78
CA LEU A 53 -5.23 -3.45 4.64
C LEU A 53 -4.22 -2.36 4.97
N TYR A 54 -4.46 -1.14 4.49
CA TYR A 54 -3.51 -0.05 4.57
C TYR A 54 -4.22 1.29 4.62
N VAL A 55 -3.64 2.23 5.36
CA VAL A 55 -4.01 3.64 5.30
C VAL A 55 -2.80 4.50 5.02
N GLY A 56 -3.02 5.60 4.33
CA GLY A 56 -1.95 6.56 4.10
C GLY A 56 -2.45 7.96 3.79
N LYS A 57 -1.49 8.88 3.74
CA LYS A 57 -1.72 10.27 3.36
C LYS A 57 -1.08 10.66 2.04
N ALA A 58 -1.58 11.75 1.46
CA ALA A 58 -0.96 12.43 0.35
C ALA A 58 -1.17 13.95 0.47
N THR A 59 -0.11 14.73 0.24
CA THR A 59 -0.26 16.18 -0.01
C THR A 59 -0.88 16.46 -1.38
N ASN A 60 -0.86 15.47 -2.26
CA ASN A 60 -1.52 15.48 -3.57
C ASN A 60 -2.03 14.07 -3.90
N LEU A 61 -3.34 13.85 -3.74
CA LEU A 61 -4.00 12.56 -3.98
C LEU A 61 -3.82 12.10 -5.42
N LYS A 62 -3.98 12.98 -6.43
CA LYS A 62 -3.75 12.62 -7.84
C LYS A 62 -2.31 12.16 -8.10
N GLY A 63 -1.33 12.85 -7.52
CA GLY A 63 0.08 12.45 -7.60
C GLY A 63 0.33 11.08 -6.94
N ARG A 64 -0.26 10.86 -5.77
CA ARG A 64 -0.17 9.57 -5.07
C ARG A 64 -0.86 8.44 -5.84
N ALA A 65 -1.99 8.70 -6.48
CA ALA A 65 -2.68 7.75 -7.34
C ALA A 65 -1.76 7.27 -8.47
N LYS A 66 -1.07 8.18 -9.15
CA LYS A 66 -0.07 7.85 -10.18
C LYS A 66 1.08 6.99 -9.64
N HIS A 67 1.53 7.23 -8.41
CA HIS A 67 2.58 6.40 -7.80
C HIS A 67 2.10 4.97 -7.52
N HIS A 68 0.85 4.81 -7.08
CA HIS A 68 0.26 3.50 -6.84
C HIS A 68 -0.08 2.75 -8.14
N ASP A 69 -0.28 3.47 -9.24
CA ASP A 69 -0.62 2.90 -10.55
C ASP A 69 0.62 2.39 -11.31
N ILE A 70 1.82 2.92 -11.04
CA ILE A 70 2.96 2.72 -11.95
C ILE A 70 4.15 1.99 -11.30
N GLN A 71 4.65 2.43 -10.13
CA GLN A 71 6.01 2.04 -9.71
C GLN A 71 6.14 1.70 -8.23
N THR A 72 6.66 0.51 -7.97
CA THR A 72 6.96 -0.01 -6.63
C THR A 72 8.03 0.83 -5.92
N SER A 73 8.99 1.41 -6.64
CA SER A 73 9.99 2.30 -6.05
C SER A 73 9.40 3.56 -5.39
N LYS A 74 8.17 3.97 -5.75
CA LYS A 74 7.52 5.20 -5.25
C LYS A 74 6.44 4.96 -4.21
N SER A 75 6.16 3.71 -3.86
CA SER A 75 5.09 3.35 -2.94
C SER A 75 5.54 2.28 -1.94
N THR A 76 5.60 2.65 -0.66
CA THR A 76 5.85 1.69 0.44
C THR A 76 4.80 0.59 0.43
N PHE A 77 3.54 0.93 0.16
CA PHE A 77 2.46 -0.03 0.06
C PHE A 77 2.69 -1.05 -1.06
N ARG A 78 3.06 -0.61 -2.27
CA ARG A 78 3.42 -1.51 -3.37
C ARG A 78 4.61 -2.41 -3.02
N ARG A 79 5.65 -1.87 -2.33
CA ARG A 79 6.80 -2.68 -1.90
C ARG A 79 6.41 -3.79 -0.93
N SER A 80 5.56 -3.48 0.04
CA SER A 80 5.05 -4.48 0.97
C SER A 80 4.23 -5.55 0.25
N LEU A 81 3.32 -5.15 -0.64
CA LEU A 81 2.53 -6.10 -1.43
C LEU A 81 3.41 -6.97 -2.33
N ALA A 82 4.35 -6.38 -3.07
CA ALA A 82 5.29 -7.10 -3.92
C ALA A 82 6.03 -8.19 -3.13
N ALA A 83 6.57 -7.83 -1.96
CA ALA A 83 7.31 -8.76 -1.11
C ALA A 83 6.42 -9.89 -0.57
N LEU A 84 5.19 -9.59 -0.16
CA LEU A 84 4.22 -10.60 0.28
C LEU A 84 3.78 -11.53 -0.85
N LEU A 85 3.69 -11.02 -2.07
CA LEU A 85 3.38 -11.80 -3.27
C LEU A 85 4.59 -12.56 -3.83
N GLY A 86 5.75 -12.49 -3.17
CA GLY A 86 6.97 -13.15 -3.62
C GLY A 86 7.61 -12.53 -4.87
N LEU A 87 7.19 -11.32 -5.27
CA LEU A 87 7.76 -10.61 -6.42
C LEU A 87 9.11 -10.01 -6.03
N GLN A 88 10.13 -10.30 -6.84
CA GLN A 88 11.51 -9.92 -6.55
C GLN A 88 11.84 -8.56 -7.15
N ALA A 89 12.11 -7.57 -6.30
CA ALA A 89 12.61 -6.28 -6.74
C ALA A 89 14.12 -6.31 -7.01
N GLN A 90 14.56 -5.53 -7.99
CA GLN A 90 15.95 -5.38 -8.40
C GLN A 90 16.37 -3.90 -8.31
N TRP A 91 17.67 -3.62 -8.21
CA TRP A 91 18.16 -2.25 -8.28
C TRP A 91 18.31 -1.81 -9.73
N HIS A 92 17.68 -0.70 -10.09
CA HIS A 92 17.79 -0.11 -11.41
C HIS A 92 18.38 1.31 -11.30
N GLY A 93 19.58 1.47 -11.85
CA GLY A 93 20.27 2.75 -11.96
C GLY A 93 20.42 3.49 -10.63
N ARG A 94 20.07 4.78 -10.62
CA ARG A 94 20.18 5.68 -9.44
C ARG A 94 18.89 5.81 -8.63
N SER A 95 17.97 4.85 -8.75
CA SER A 95 16.71 4.88 -7.99
C SER A 95 16.98 4.83 -6.48
N ALA A 96 16.20 5.55 -5.67
CA ALA A 96 16.34 5.54 -4.20
C ALA A 96 15.90 4.21 -3.56
N HIS A 97 15.11 3.41 -4.30
CA HIS A 97 14.60 2.11 -3.87
C HIS A 97 14.68 1.12 -5.04
N PRO A 98 14.80 -0.19 -4.76
CA PRO A 98 14.67 -1.21 -5.79
C PRO A 98 13.27 -1.17 -6.40
N ARG A 99 13.16 -1.54 -7.67
CA ARG A 99 11.90 -1.64 -8.42
C ARG A 99 11.76 -3.06 -8.95
N LEU A 100 10.52 -3.45 -9.19
CA LEU A 100 10.26 -4.70 -9.89
C LEU A 100 10.70 -4.59 -11.36
N THR A 101 10.84 -5.74 -12.02
CA THR A 101 10.93 -5.80 -13.49
C THR A 101 9.63 -5.24 -14.09
N ASP A 102 9.65 -4.82 -15.35
CA ASP A 102 8.45 -4.26 -15.97
C ASP A 102 7.29 -5.28 -16.02
N VAL A 103 7.62 -6.56 -16.21
CA VAL A 103 6.65 -7.66 -16.16
C VAL A 103 6.04 -7.81 -14.76
N ASP A 104 6.87 -7.79 -13.71
CA ASP A 104 6.38 -7.93 -12.34
C ASP A 104 5.62 -6.68 -11.85
N GLU A 105 5.98 -5.47 -12.32
CA GLU A 105 5.18 -4.26 -12.06
C GLU A 105 3.79 -4.38 -12.70
N GLU A 106 3.69 -4.93 -13.91
CA GLU A 106 2.40 -5.18 -14.57
C GLU A 106 1.57 -6.21 -13.80
N VAL A 107 2.18 -7.35 -13.42
CA VAL A 107 1.53 -8.38 -12.59
C VAL A 107 0.99 -7.78 -11.29
N LEU A 108 1.81 -7.00 -10.56
CA LEU A 108 1.38 -6.35 -9.33
C LEU A 108 0.24 -5.36 -9.58
N SER A 109 0.31 -4.57 -10.65
CA SER A 109 -0.71 -3.56 -10.96
C SER A 109 -2.04 -4.20 -11.35
N VAL A 110 -2.01 -5.28 -12.14
CA VAL A 110 -3.19 -6.09 -12.46
C VAL A 110 -3.79 -6.65 -11.19
N TRP A 111 -2.97 -7.26 -10.33
CA TRP A 111 -3.46 -7.82 -9.07
C TRP A 111 -4.10 -6.74 -8.18
N MET A 112 -3.46 -5.59 -8.02
CA MET A 112 -3.98 -4.48 -7.21
C MET A 112 -5.31 -3.96 -7.75
N THR A 113 -5.43 -3.76 -9.06
CA THR A 113 -6.67 -3.24 -9.68
C THR A 113 -7.83 -4.23 -9.63
N GLN A 114 -7.55 -5.53 -9.60
CA GLN A 114 -8.55 -6.59 -9.50
C GLN A 114 -8.96 -6.89 -8.05
N ASN A 115 -8.05 -6.73 -7.09
CA ASN A 115 -8.24 -7.23 -5.73
C ASN A 115 -8.35 -6.14 -4.66
N LEU A 116 -8.13 -4.86 -4.99
CA LEU A 116 -8.21 -3.78 -4.02
C LEU A 116 -9.36 -2.81 -4.31
N SER A 117 -9.98 -2.36 -3.23
CA SER A 117 -10.86 -1.20 -3.23
C SER A 117 -10.28 -0.08 -2.39
N VAL A 118 -10.64 1.15 -2.71
CA VAL A 118 -10.11 2.36 -2.09
C VAL A 118 -11.24 3.27 -1.67
N GLN A 119 -11.09 3.86 -0.48
CA GLN A 119 -11.78 5.08 -0.09
C GLN A 119 -10.76 6.20 0.05
N PHE A 120 -11.17 7.44 -0.22
CA PHE A 120 -10.34 8.60 0.07
C PHE A 120 -11.20 9.73 0.62
N CYS A 121 -10.56 10.63 1.36
CA CYS A 121 -11.17 11.90 1.75
C CYS A 121 -10.24 13.04 1.35
N VAL A 122 -10.82 14.16 0.94
CA VAL A 122 -10.09 15.38 0.63
C VAL A 122 -10.10 16.25 1.87
N LEU A 123 -8.94 16.82 2.20
CA LEU A 123 -8.82 17.81 3.26
C LEU A 123 -8.72 19.20 2.66
N PRO A 124 -9.33 20.22 3.28
CA PRO A 124 -9.19 21.61 2.84
C PRO A 124 -7.77 22.15 3.08
N ASP A 125 -7.07 21.62 4.09
CA ASP A 125 -5.72 22.00 4.46
C ASP A 125 -4.83 20.74 4.63
N ALA A 126 -3.57 20.86 4.25
CA ALA A 126 -2.55 19.83 4.45
C ALA A 126 -1.95 19.83 5.86
N ALA A 127 -2.09 20.92 6.63
CA ALA A 127 -1.54 21.04 7.98
C ALA A 127 -1.88 19.86 8.91
N PRO A 128 -3.16 19.42 9.06
CA PRO A 128 -3.51 18.33 9.98
C PRO A 128 -3.21 16.94 9.42
N LEU A 129 -2.68 16.83 8.20
CA LEU A 129 -2.62 15.56 7.47
C LEU A 129 -1.74 14.51 8.16
N ALA A 130 -0.63 14.93 8.78
CA ALA A 130 0.26 14.02 9.50
C ALA A 130 -0.41 13.45 10.76
N ASP A 131 -0.99 14.33 11.58
CA ASP A 131 -1.61 13.94 12.84
C ASP A 131 -2.84 13.06 12.62
N LEU A 132 -3.64 13.38 11.59
CA LEU A 132 -4.81 12.57 11.23
C LEU A 132 -4.42 11.17 10.70
N GLU A 133 -3.36 11.07 9.90
CA GLU A 133 -2.86 9.77 9.43
C GLU A 133 -2.33 8.94 10.60
N GLU A 134 -1.57 9.57 11.49
CA GLU A 134 -0.97 8.90 12.64
C GLU A 134 -2.05 8.41 13.62
N ALA A 135 -3.03 9.26 13.95
CA ALA A 135 -4.18 8.87 14.75
C ALA A 135 -4.95 7.70 14.10
N MET A 136 -5.18 7.76 12.78
CA MET A 136 -5.87 6.69 12.06
C MET A 136 -5.08 5.37 12.06
N ARG A 137 -3.75 5.43 11.92
CA ARG A 137 -2.89 4.24 12.02
C ARG A 137 -2.85 3.67 13.43
N ALA A 138 -2.90 4.52 14.45
CA ALA A 138 -2.88 4.10 15.86
C ALA A 138 -4.22 3.47 16.27
N GLU A 139 -5.34 3.99 15.78
CA GLU A 139 -6.68 3.47 16.07
C GLU A 139 -6.98 2.19 15.27
N LEU A 140 -6.70 2.18 13.97
CA LEU A 140 -7.15 1.11 13.07
C LEU A 140 -6.14 -0.03 12.92
N CYS A 141 -4.88 0.19 13.32
CA CYS A 141 -3.76 -0.77 13.19
C CYS A 141 -3.79 -1.62 11.90
N PRO A 142 -3.86 -1.03 10.69
CA PRO A 142 -4.00 -1.83 9.48
C PRO A 142 -2.77 -2.74 9.28
N PRO A 143 -2.96 -3.99 8.84
CA PRO A 143 -1.92 -5.02 8.86
C PRO A 143 -0.74 -4.70 7.95
N LEU A 144 -0.95 -3.93 6.86
CA LEU A 144 0.12 -3.57 5.92
C LEU A 144 0.80 -2.22 6.24
N ASN A 145 0.35 -1.50 7.28
CA ASN A 145 1.10 -0.37 7.83
C ASN A 145 2.24 -0.91 8.71
N ARG A 146 3.48 -0.50 8.42
CA ARG A 146 4.70 -1.11 8.99
C ARG A 146 5.12 -0.47 10.31
N ASP A 147 4.19 -0.41 11.25
CA ASP A 147 4.36 0.37 12.48
C ASP A 147 4.81 -0.48 13.67
N GLY A 148 4.82 -1.82 13.50
CA GLY A 148 5.23 -2.77 14.53
C GLY A 148 4.24 -2.89 15.71
N ARG A 149 2.99 -2.46 15.53
CA ARG A 149 1.96 -2.49 16.60
C ARG A 149 1.27 -3.83 16.72
N THR A 150 1.26 -4.63 15.66
CA THR A 150 0.65 -5.96 15.63
C THR A 150 1.62 -6.98 15.03
N PRO A 151 1.43 -8.28 15.30
CA PRO A 151 2.21 -9.36 14.68
C PRO A 151 2.20 -9.29 13.14
N GLU A 152 1.06 -8.94 12.55
CA GLU A 152 0.92 -8.74 11.11
C GLU A 152 1.85 -7.63 10.58
N GLN A 153 1.88 -6.50 11.27
CA GLN A 153 2.74 -5.37 10.87
C GLN A 153 4.24 -5.68 11.01
N VAL A 154 4.60 -6.48 12.01
CA VAL A 154 5.96 -6.99 12.20
C VAL A 154 6.34 -7.91 11.03
N HIS A 155 5.51 -8.92 10.73
CA HIS A 155 5.72 -9.85 9.61
C HIS A 155 5.87 -9.11 8.27
N VAL A 156 4.96 -8.19 7.96
CA VAL A 156 5.03 -7.38 6.73
C VAL A 156 6.32 -6.57 6.67
N SER A 157 6.80 -6.07 7.81
CA SER A 157 8.06 -5.34 7.89
C SER A 157 9.27 -6.23 7.62
N GLU A 158 9.28 -7.44 8.17
CA GLU A 158 10.33 -8.44 7.99
C GLU A 158 10.39 -8.94 6.55
N VAL A 159 9.25 -9.31 5.96
CA VAL A 159 9.17 -9.75 4.56
C VAL A 159 9.65 -8.65 3.61
N ALA A 160 9.20 -7.40 3.82
CA ALA A 160 9.65 -6.28 3.01
C ALA A 160 11.16 -5.97 3.19
N ALA A 161 11.70 -6.13 4.41
CA ALA A 161 13.12 -5.96 4.68
C ALA A 161 13.96 -7.08 4.02
N ALA A 162 13.51 -8.33 4.09
CA ALA A 162 14.16 -9.46 3.46
C ALA A 162 14.22 -9.30 1.92
N ALA A 163 13.10 -8.91 1.30
CA ALA A 163 13.05 -8.63 -0.14
C ALA A 163 14.02 -7.52 -0.54
N HIS A 164 14.05 -6.42 0.22
CA HIS A 164 15.01 -5.33 0.00
C HIS A 164 16.47 -5.78 0.17
N GLY A 165 16.76 -6.59 1.18
CA GLY A 165 18.07 -7.16 1.43
C GLY A 165 18.53 -8.09 0.29
N LYS A 166 17.63 -8.90 -0.26
CA LYS A 166 17.93 -9.75 -1.43
C LYS A 166 18.24 -8.90 -2.67
N ALA A 167 17.46 -7.86 -2.92
CA ALA A 167 17.74 -6.92 -4.01
C ALA A 167 19.14 -6.31 -3.90
N LEU A 168 19.56 -5.91 -2.69
CA LEU A 168 20.91 -5.39 -2.45
C LEU A 168 22.03 -6.39 -2.75
N ARG A 169 21.83 -7.68 -2.45
CA ARG A 169 22.82 -8.73 -2.75
C ARG A 169 22.98 -8.96 -4.25
N GLU A 170 21.92 -8.79 -5.03
CA GLU A 170 21.94 -8.92 -6.50
C GLU A 170 22.55 -7.69 -7.20
N LYS A 171 22.83 -6.61 -6.47
CA LYS A 171 23.44 -5.37 -7.01
C LYS A 171 24.97 -5.45 -7.13
N GLY A 172 25.63 -6.37 -6.41
CA GLY A 172 27.09 -6.55 -6.38
C GLY A 172 27.47 -7.97 -6.74
#